data_AF-A0A535IY89-F1
#
_entry.id   AF-A0A535IY89-F1
#
_cell.length_a   1.000
_cell.length_b   1.000
_cell.length_c   1.000
_cell.angle_alpha   90.00
_cell.angle_beta   90.00
_cell.angle_gamma   90.00
#
_symmetry.space_group_name_H-M   'P 1'
#
loop_
_entity.id
_entity.type
_entity.pdbx_description
1 polymer ?
#
loop_
_entity_poly.entity_id
_entity_poly.type
_entity_poly.pdbx_seq_one_letter_code
_entity_poly.pdbx_strand_id
1 'polypeptide(L)'
;MTITSATETPTIISRVAGWLSPEEFHILEVACDTLLPSLEPPPGSSAALAAYYRRRASDLNVAQLLAETLTFENAEAQTQFHQLMSLMASPVSSLLLAGSAKRFVDLSQEQREKYLFSMANSPMAALRRGFQTLKRLSGFIYFSVPNDQGVNPNWEVLDYPAPAPPPSDAPQPITPLAISRDTTLEADAVIVGSGAGGGVVAGELALAGKSVIVLEKGGYNNEANFTLQEAQATPELYL
;
A
#
# COMPACT_ATOMS: atom_id res chain seq x y z
N MET A 1 36.54 5.09 -30.41
CA MET A 1 35.08 5.24 -30.44
C MET A 1 34.69 5.78 -29.09
N THR A 2 34.51 7.09 -29.02
CA THR A 2 34.38 7.86 -27.78
C THR A 2 32.89 7.96 -27.45
N ILE A 3 32.45 7.37 -26.35
CA ILE A 3 31.07 7.49 -25.88
C ILE A 3 31.05 8.62 -24.85
N THR A 4 30.60 9.80 -25.30
CA THR A 4 30.37 10.97 -24.48
C THR A 4 29.05 10.76 -23.73
N SER A 5 29.12 10.58 -22.41
CA SER A 5 27.96 10.57 -21.52
C SER A 5 27.47 12.01 -21.34
N ALA A 6 26.40 12.38 -22.05
CA ALA A 6 25.66 13.59 -21.74
C ALA A 6 24.78 13.33 -20.51
N THR A 7 25.10 14.00 -19.41
CA THR A 7 24.22 14.13 -18.24
C THR A 7 23.02 15.00 -18.62
N GLU A 8 21.89 14.36 -18.92
CA GLU A 8 20.61 15.03 -18.95
C GLU A 8 20.12 15.21 -17.51
N THR A 9 20.03 16.47 -17.10
CA THR A 9 19.30 16.90 -15.90
C THR A 9 17.85 16.42 -16.01
N PRO A 10 17.28 15.73 -15.02
CA PRO A 10 15.89 15.33 -15.10
C PRO A 10 15.02 16.58 -15.02
N THR A 11 14.42 16.90 -16.16
CA THR A 11 13.29 17.81 -16.30
C THR A 11 12.21 17.42 -15.31
N ILE A 12 11.65 18.40 -14.59
CA ILE A 12 10.54 18.25 -13.66
C ILE A 12 9.35 17.67 -14.43
N ILE A 13 9.18 16.34 -14.39
CA ILE A 13 8.01 15.66 -14.95
C ILE A 13 6.93 15.71 -13.88
N SER A 14 5.97 16.62 -14.07
CA SER A 14 4.58 16.63 -13.58
C SER A 14 4.25 15.69 -12.41
N ARG A 15 4.23 16.22 -11.18
CA ARG A 15 3.71 15.54 -9.97
C ARG A 15 2.18 15.47 -9.95
N VAL A 16 1.61 14.63 -10.80
CA VAL A 16 0.25 14.09 -10.61
C VAL A 16 0.33 12.65 -11.09
N ALA A 17 -0.14 11.68 -10.29
CA ALA A 17 -0.49 10.36 -10.81
C ALA A 17 -1.62 10.56 -11.83
N GLY A 18 -1.26 10.82 -13.09
CA GLY A 18 -1.99 11.64 -14.08
C GLY A 18 -3.36 11.17 -14.54
N TRP A 19 -4.00 10.25 -13.81
CA TRP A 19 -5.35 9.77 -14.04
C TRP A 19 -6.40 10.46 -13.14
N LEU A 20 -5.99 11.09 -12.02
CA LEU A 20 -6.88 11.92 -11.20
C LEU A 20 -6.88 13.39 -11.64
N SER A 21 -8.04 14.04 -11.59
CA SER A 21 -8.13 15.50 -11.75
C SER A 21 -7.53 16.25 -10.53
N PRO A 22 -7.15 17.53 -10.66
CA PRO A 22 -6.63 18.31 -9.54
C PRO A 22 -7.59 18.41 -8.34
N GLU A 23 -8.91 18.44 -8.60
CA GLU A 23 -9.91 18.48 -7.53
C GLU A 23 -10.00 17.13 -6.79
N GLU A 24 -10.01 16.02 -7.53
CA GLU A 24 -10.00 14.67 -6.93
C GLU A 24 -8.73 14.42 -6.13
N PHE A 25 -7.57 14.84 -6.64
CA PHE A 25 -6.31 14.74 -5.92
C PHE A 25 -6.34 15.54 -4.61
N HIS A 26 -6.88 16.77 -4.64
CA HIS A 26 -7.00 17.57 -3.43
C HIS A 26 -7.95 16.95 -2.39
N ILE A 27 -9.05 16.34 -2.83
CA ILE A 27 -9.94 15.57 -1.94
C ILE A 27 -9.19 14.40 -1.29
N LEU A 28 -8.39 13.68 -2.08
CA LEU A 28 -7.55 12.58 -1.59
C LEU A 28 -6.52 13.06 -0.56
N GLU A 29 -5.83 14.17 -0.82
CA GLU A 29 -4.91 14.79 0.15
C GLU A 29 -5.60 15.08 1.48
N VAL A 30 -6.76 15.75 1.44
CA VAL A 30 -7.52 16.08 2.64
C VAL A 30 -8.03 14.82 3.35
N ALA A 31 -8.42 13.77 2.62
CA ALA A 31 -8.85 12.51 3.21
C ALA A 31 -7.68 11.78 3.91
N CYS A 32 -6.51 11.73 3.29
CA CYS A 32 -5.29 11.18 3.87
C CYS A 32 -4.87 11.95 5.14
N ASP A 33 -4.82 13.29 5.08
CA ASP A 33 -4.52 14.13 6.25
C ASP A 33 -5.59 14.00 7.35
N THR A 34 -6.84 13.68 7.01
CA THR A 34 -7.88 13.42 8.02
C THR A 34 -7.62 12.10 8.75
N LEU A 35 -7.21 11.05 8.02
CA LEU A 35 -6.90 9.74 8.58
C LEU A 35 -5.61 9.72 9.41
N LEU A 36 -4.63 10.53 9.01
CA LEU A 36 -3.30 10.63 9.61
C LEU A 36 -2.96 12.11 9.81
N PRO A 37 -3.61 12.77 10.79
CA PRO A 37 -3.47 14.21 11.02
C PRO A 37 -2.23 14.55 11.85
N SER A 38 -1.87 15.83 11.83
CA SER A 38 -0.94 16.40 12.80
C SER A 38 -1.64 16.53 14.16
N LEU A 39 -1.00 16.02 15.20
CA LEU A 39 -1.49 16.02 16.57
C LEU A 39 -0.53 16.76 17.51
N GLU A 40 -1.08 17.30 18.59
CA GLU A 40 -0.23 17.85 19.66
C GLU A 40 0.48 16.71 20.41
N PRO A 41 1.81 16.80 20.58
CA PRO A 41 2.55 15.77 21.29
C PRO A 41 2.29 15.84 22.80
N PRO A 42 2.37 14.70 23.51
CA PRO A 42 2.30 14.69 24.96
C PRO A 42 3.33 15.63 25.61
N PRO A 43 3.01 16.33 26.71
CA PRO A 43 3.97 17.15 27.43
C PRO A 43 5.21 16.36 27.84
N GLY A 44 6.40 16.91 27.62
CA GLY A 44 7.68 16.24 27.92
C GLY A 44 8.14 15.22 26.87
N SER A 45 7.46 15.12 25.72
CA SER A 45 7.91 14.30 24.60
C SER A 45 9.32 14.66 24.14
N SER A 46 10.09 13.64 23.73
CA SER A 46 11.36 13.85 23.02
C SER A 46 11.12 14.58 21.69
N ALA A 47 12.19 15.14 21.11
CA ALA A 47 12.09 15.80 19.81
C ALA A 47 11.59 14.84 18.71
N ALA A 48 12.05 13.59 18.71
CA ALA A 48 11.64 12.56 17.76
C ALA A 48 10.14 12.20 17.91
N LEU A 49 9.68 11.98 19.15
CA LEU A 49 8.27 11.70 19.43
C LEU A 49 7.38 12.91 19.07
N ALA A 50 7.84 14.11 19.37
CA ALA A 50 7.12 15.33 18.99
C ALA A 50 7.03 15.53 17.48
N ALA A 51 8.08 15.17 16.74
CA ALA A 51 8.06 15.18 15.28
C ALA A 51 7.11 14.12 14.71
N TYR A 52 7.07 12.92 15.30
CA TYR A 52 6.12 11.86 14.93
C TYR A 52 4.66 12.29 15.10
N TYR A 53 4.30 12.86 16.25
CA TYR A 53 2.92 13.33 16.49
C TYR A 53 2.49 14.44 15.53
N ARG A 54 3.41 15.35 15.19
CA ARG A 54 3.09 16.46 14.29
C ARG A 54 3.12 16.10 12.81
N ARG A 55 3.63 14.92 12.46
CA ARG A 55 3.70 14.46 11.09
C ARG A 55 2.31 14.08 10.60
N ARG A 56 1.95 14.58 9.44
CA ARG A 56 0.68 14.27 8.74
C ARG A 56 0.95 13.53 7.43
N ALA A 57 -0.10 12.98 6.84
CA ALA A 57 0.00 12.21 5.60
C ALA A 57 0.67 12.98 4.45
N SER A 58 0.37 14.26 4.30
CA SER A 58 0.95 15.13 3.27
C SER A 58 2.46 15.36 3.43
N ASP A 59 3.01 15.27 4.65
CA ASP A 59 4.46 15.39 4.87
C ASP A 59 5.23 14.19 4.25
N LEU A 60 4.53 13.07 4.03
CA LEU A 60 5.08 11.85 3.41
C LEU A 60 4.53 11.59 2.00
N ASN A 61 3.88 12.58 1.37
CA ASN A 61 3.28 12.44 0.04
C ASN A 61 2.29 11.26 -0.10
N VAL A 62 1.59 10.88 0.98
CA VAL A 62 0.75 9.67 1.01
C VAL A 62 -0.29 9.64 -0.10
N ALA A 63 -0.94 10.77 -0.39
CA ALA A 63 -1.94 10.87 -1.46
C ALA A 63 -1.35 10.60 -2.85
N GLN A 64 -0.14 11.10 -3.12
CA GLN A 64 0.56 10.86 -4.38
C GLN A 64 0.88 9.38 -4.55
N LEU A 65 1.52 8.77 -3.55
CA LEU A 65 1.89 7.35 -3.58
C LEU A 65 0.66 6.44 -3.66
N LEU A 66 -0.45 6.82 -3.02
CA LEU A 66 -1.72 6.10 -3.11
C LEU A 66 -2.27 6.13 -4.54
N ALA A 67 -2.30 7.31 -5.16
CA ALA A 67 -2.77 7.47 -6.53
C ALA A 67 -1.86 6.74 -7.55
N GLU A 68 -0.55 6.72 -7.32
CA GLU A 68 0.41 5.92 -8.11
C GLU A 68 0.13 4.42 -7.95
N THR A 69 -0.07 3.94 -6.72
CA THR A 69 -0.40 2.53 -6.44
C THR A 69 -1.66 2.08 -7.19
N LEU A 70 -2.70 2.92 -7.18
CA LEU A 70 -3.96 2.64 -7.88
C LEU A 70 -3.86 2.67 -9.42
N THR A 71 -2.75 3.15 -9.98
CA THR A 71 -2.52 3.10 -11.44
C THR A 71 -2.36 1.66 -11.94
N PHE A 72 -1.89 0.75 -11.07
CA PHE A 72 -1.70 -0.67 -11.39
C PHE A 72 -3.00 -1.50 -11.24
N GLU A 73 -4.05 -0.92 -10.68
CA GLU A 73 -5.35 -1.57 -10.56
C GLU A 73 -6.09 -1.60 -11.91
N ASN A 74 -7.08 -2.49 -12.01
CA ASN A 74 -7.88 -2.59 -13.23
C ASN A 74 -8.79 -1.36 -13.45
N ALA A 75 -9.30 -1.20 -14.67
CA ALA A 75 -10.15 -0.06 -15.05
C ALA A 75 -11.44 0.06 -14.22
N GLU A 76 -11.99 -1.06 -13.73
CA GLU A 76 -13.17 -1.05 -12.87
C GLU A 76 -12.84 -0.42 -11.52
N ALA A 77 -11.73 -0.80 -10.89
CA ALA A 77 -11.27 -0.23 -9.62
C ALA A 77 -10.97 1.27 -9.73
N GLN A 78 -10.31 1.71 -10.81
CA GLN A 78 -10.07 3.13 -11.08
C GLN A 78 -11.39 3.90 -11.25
N THR A 79 -12.36 3.33 -11.97
CA THR A 79 -13.70 3.92 -12.11
C THR A 79 -14.42 4.04 -10.76
N GLN A 80 -14.36 3.01 -9.92
CA GLN A 80 -14.94 3.04 -8.58
C GLN A 80 -14.27 4.11 -7.69
N PHE A 81 -12.97 4.35 -7.87
CA PHE A 81 -12.26 5.39 -7.15
C PHE A 81 -12.67 6.81 -7.60
N HIS A 82 -12.83 7.06 -8.91
CA HIS A 82 -13.41 8.31 -9.41
C HIS A 82 -14.82 8.58 -8.86
N GLN A 83 -15.65 7.53 -8.79
CA GLN A 83 -16.99 7.64 -8.20
C GLN A 83 -16.92 8.01 -6.71
N LEU A 84 -15.96 7.47 -5.97
CA LEU A 84 -15.73 7.84 -4.58
C LEU A 84 -15.31 9.30 -4.44
N MET A 85 -14.37 9.78 -5.26
CA MET A 85 -13.93 11.18 -5.24
C MET A 85 -15.09 12.13 -5.60
N SER A 86 -15.87 11.79 -6.63
CA SER A 86 -17.07 12.54 -7.02
C SER A 86 -18.12 12.60 -5.90
N LEU A 87 -18.31 11.48 -5.19
CA LEU A 87 -19.18 11.45 -4.01
C LEU A 87 -18.66 12.41 -2.93
N MET A 88 -17.37 12.38 -2.61
CA MET A 88 -16.77 13.23 -1.58
C MET A 88 -16.75 14.71 -1.96
N ALA A 89 -16.69 15.04 -3.26
CA ALA A 89 -16.82 16.41 -3.75
C ALA A 89 -18.22 17.00 -3.48
N SER A 90 -19.25 16.15 -3.36
CA SER A 90 -20.64 16.58 -3.24
C SER A 90 -20.97 17.17 -1.86
N PRO A 91 -21.53 18.39 -1.77
CA PRO A 91 -22.07 18.92 -0.51
C PRO A 91 -23.23 18.07 0.05
N VAL A 92 -23.96 17.36 -0.81
CA VAL A 92 -25.09 16.50 -0.40
C VAL A 92 -24.58 15.28 0.36
N SER A 93 -23.47 14.67 -0.09
CA SER A 93 -22.87 13.56 0.66
C SER A 93 -22.37 14.02 2.02
N SER A 94 -21.79 15.23 2.09
CA SER A 94 -21.33 15.84 3.33
C SER A 94 -22.49 16.15 4.29
N LEU A 95 -23.64 16.55 3.76
CA LEU A 95 -24.84 16.74 4.56
C LEU A 95 -25.33 15.40 5.14
N LEU A 96 -25.36 14.34 4.34
CA LEU A 96 -25.82 13.02 4.78
C LEU A 96 -24.86 12.34 5.77
N LEU A 97 -23.56 12.49 5.58
CA LEU A 97 -22.54 11.73 6.31
C LEU A 97 -21.89 12.53 7.46
N ALA A 98 -21.90 13.86 7.39
CA ALA A 98 -21.34 14.73 8.44
C ALA A 98 -22.37 15.70 9.03
N GLY A 99 -23.52 15.93 8.38
CA GLY A 99 -24.52 16.92 8.82
C GLY A 99 -24.17 18.36 8.43
N SER A 100 -23.37 18.56 7.37
CA SER A 100 -22.90 19.87 6.92
C SER A 100 -23.11 20.06 5.41
N ALA A 101 -23.64 21.21 5.00
CA ALA A 101 -23.86 21.55 3.59
C ALA A 101 -22.60 22.10 2.88
N LYS A 102 -21.42 21.98 3.50
CA LYS A 102 -20.13 22.32 2.89
C LYS A 102 -19.59 21.13 2.09
N ARG A 103 -18.65 21.36 1.17
CA ARG A 103 -17.90 20.28 0.52
C ARG A 103 -16.95 19.61 1.51
N PHE A 104 -16.56 18.37 1.26
CA PHE A 104 -15.68 17.59 2.15
C PHE A 104 -14.40 18.33 2.53
N VAL A 105 -13.74 18.98 1.56
CA VAL A 105 -12.50 19.74 1.77
C VAL A 105 -12.68 20.97 2.68
N ASP A 106 -13.90 21.52 2.72
CA ASP A 106 -14.27 22.71 3.49
C ASP A 106 -14.81 22.37 4.89
N LEU A 107 -14.91 21.07 5.23
CA LEU A 107 -15.31 20.59 6.56
C LEU A 107 -14.21 20.81 7.59
N SER A 108 -14.58 20.97 8.87
CA SER A 108 -13.61 20.88 9.98
C SER A 108 -13.07 19.46 10.12
N GLN A 109 -11.93 19.29 10.80
CA GLN A 109 -11.35 17.97 11.09
C GLN A 109 -12.39 16.99 11.67
N GLU A 110 -13.08 17.41 12.74
CA GLU A 110 -14.14 16.62 13.39
C GLU A 110 -15.25 16.19 12.42
N GLN A 111 -15.65 17.08 11.51
CA GLN A 111 -16.68 16.78 10.52
C GLN A 111 -16.19 15.79 9.45
N ARG A 112 -14.93 15.88 9.03
CA ARG A 112 -14.32 14.91 8.10
C ARG A 112 -14.16 13.53 8.75
N GLU A 113 -13.76 13.48 10.01
CA GLU A 113 -13.70 12.24 10.79
C GLU A 113 -15.07 11.59 10.89
N LYS A 114 -16.11 12.37 11.23
CA LYS A 114 -17.50 11.90 11.23
C LYS A 114 -17.95 11.39 9.86
N TYR A 115 -17.58 12.06 8.78
CA TYR A 115 -17.86 11.64 7.41
C TYR A 115 -17.26 10.25 7.12
N LEU A 116 -15.96 10.09 7.35
CA LEU A 116 -15.23 8.83 7.11
C LEU A 116 -15.72 7.71 8.04
N PHE A 117 -16.01 8.02 9.30
CA PHE A 117 -16.59 7.07 10.25
C PHE A 117 -17.98 6.60 9.83
N SER A 118 -18.80 7.50 9.28
CA SER A 118 -20.12 7.16 8.73
C SER A 118 -20.01 6.26 7.49
N MET A 119 -19.00 6.48 6.62
CA MET A 119 -18.71 5.55 5.52
C MET A 119 -18.33 4.16 6.03
N ALA A 120 -17.45 4.08 7.04
CA ALA A 120 -16.98 2.83 7.63
C ALA A 120 -18.12 1.95 8.17
N ASN A 121 -19.16 2.58 8.72
CA ASN A 121 -20.31 1.92 9.33
C ASN A 121 -21.58 1.95 8.46
N SER A 122 -21.48 2.39 7.21
CA SER A 122 -22.63 2.52 6.32
C SER A 122 -23.25 1.16 5.98
N PRO A 123 -24.58 1.05 5.81
CA PRO A 123 -25.21 -0.15 5.24
C PRO A 123 -24.78 -0.40 3.78
N MET A 124 -24.34 0.64 3.06
CA MET A 124 -23.91 0.54 1.67
C MET A 124 -22.49 -0.03 1.59
N ALA A 125 -22.35 -1.22 0.98
CA ALA A 125 -21.06 -1.89 0.86
C ALA A 125 -20.01 -1.07 0.10
N ALA A 126 -20.42 -0.28 -0.89
CA ALA A 126 -19.53 0.60 -1.65
C ALA A 126 -18.86 1.68 -0.76
N LEU A 127 -19.60 2.27 0.18
CA LEU A 127 -19.05 3.27 1.11
C LEU A 127 -18.05 2.65 2.08
N ARG A 128 -18.36 1.45 2.60
CA ARG A 128 -17.42 0.70 3.45
C ARG A 128 -16.15 0.35 2.69
N ARG A 129 -16.26 -0.09 1.43
CA ARG A 129 -15.10 -0.37 0.57
C ARG A 129 -14.26 0.88 0.32
N GLY A 130 -14.88 2.00 -0.05
CA GLY A 130 -14.16 3.26 -0.26
C GLY A 130 -13.39 3.72 0.99
N PHE A 131 -14.00 3.63 2.17
CA PHE A 131 -13.31 3.89 3.43
C PHE A 131 -12.13 2.95 3.66
N GLN A 132 -12.30 1.64 3.43
CA GLN A 132 -11.23 0.66 3.62
C GLN A 132 -10.07 0.88 2.64
N THR A 133 -10.34 1.26 1.39
CA THR A 133 -9.31 1.62 0.40
C THR A 133 -8.48 2.79 0.90
N LEU A 134 -9.12 3.90 1.29
CA LEU A 134 -8.41 5.06 1.84
C LEU A 134 -7.64 4.69 3.11
N LYS A 135 -8.29 4.10 4.11
CA LYS A 135 -7.65 3.73 5.39
C LYS A 135 -6.45 2.82 5.20
N ARG A 136 -6.59 1.74 4.43
CA ARG A 136 -5.56 0.70 4.31
C ARG A 136 -4.36 1.19 3.50
N LEU A 137 -4.59 1.81 2.35
CA LEU A 137 -3.50 2.31 1.52
C LEU A 137 -2.79 3.49 2.19
N SER A 138 -3.53 4.47 2.73
CA SER A 138 -2.90 5.59 3.44
C SER A 138 -2.10 5.11 4.64
N GLY A 139 -2.66 4.19 5.45
CA GLY A 139 -1.97 3.62 6.60
C GLY A 139 -0.72 2.83 6.21
N PHE A 140 -0.84 1.94 5.21
CA PHE A 140 0.28 1.18 4.69
C PHE A 140 1.41 2.12 4.26
N ILE A 141 1.12 3.06 3.37
CA ILE A 141 2.12 4.00 2.85
C ILE A 141 2.78 4.79 3.98
N TYR A 142 1.97 5.33 4.91
CA TYR A 142 2.48 6.14 6.01
C TYR A 142 3.47 5.38 6.90
N PHE A 143 3.21 4.11 7.20
CA PHE A 143 4.06 3.33 8.11
C PHE A 143 5.17 2.54 7.40
N SER A 144 5.03 2.22 6.12
CA SER A 144 5.91 1.25 5.45
C SER A 144 6.80 1.82 4.36
N VAL A 145 6.41 2.93 3.70
CA VAL A 145 7.16 3.44 2.54
C VAL A 145 8.37 4.25 3.03
N PRO A 146 9.61 3.88 2.65
CA PRO A 146 10.80 4.63 3.02
C PRO A 146 10.92 5.93 2.21
N ASN A 147 11.66 6.90 2.76
CA ASN A 147 12.09 8.08 2.02
C ASN A 147 13.31 7.77 1.13
N ASP A 148 13.88 8.80 0.49
CA ASP A 148 15.07 8.70 -0.38
C ASP A 148 16.32 8.11 0.31
N GLN A 149 16.35 8.06 1.64
CA GLN A 149 17.43 7.44 2.42
C GLN A 149 17.16 5.97 2.76
N GLY A 150 16.06 5.39 2.28
CA GLY A 150 15.69 4.00 2.57
C GLY A 150 15.08 3.78 3.95
N VAL A 151 14.68 4.86 4.65
CA VAL A 151 14.11 4.79 6.02
C VAL A 151 12.76 5.49 6.06
N ASN A 152 11.76 4.89 6.70
CA ASN A 152 10.54 5.62 7.02
C ASN A 152 10.73 6.43 8.31
N PRO A 153 10.41 7.74 8.33
CA PRO A 153 10.66 8.61 9.47
C PRO A 153 9.78 8.32 10.71
N ASN A 154 8.83 7.38 10.61
CA ASN A 154 8.04 6.88 11.73
C ASN A 154 8.74 5.74 12.50
N TRP A 155 9.69 5.04 11.87
CA TRP A 155 10.25 3.80 12.41
C TRP A 155 10.99 3.97 13.73
N GLU A 156 11.75 5.06 13.92
CA GLU A 156 12.49 5.33 15.15
C GLU A 156 11.60 5.32 16.40
N VAL A 157 10.45 6.00 16.32
CA VAL A 157 9.52 6.13 17.45
C VAL A 157 8.68 4.87 17.67
N LEU A 158 8.56 4.03 16.64
CA LEU A 158 7.83 2.76 16.67
C LEU A 158 8.74 1.59 17.09
N ASP A 159 9.99 1.86 17.48
CA ASP A 159 11.01 0.85 17.76
C ASP A 159 11.16 -0.17 16.62
N TYR A 160 10.95 0.28 15.38
CA TYR A 160 11.09 -0.55 14.18
C TYR A 160 12.50 -0.37 13.60
N PRO A 161 13.40 -1.37 13.72
CA PRO A 161 14.73 -1.25 13.15
C PRO A 161 14.64 -1.28 11.63
N ALA A 162 15.40 -0.40 10.96
CA ALA A 162 15.55 -0.49 9.51
C ALA A 162 16.07 -1.89 9.15
N PRO A 163 15.49 -2.56 8.15
CA PRO A 163 15.88 -3.92 7.86
C PRO A 163 17.34 -4.04 7.41
N ALA A 164 18.02 -5.09 7.86
CA ALA A 164 19.34 -5.42 7.35
C ALA A 164 19.24 -5.82 5.87
N PRO A 165 20.27 -5.53 5.05
CA PRO A 165 20.28 -5.99 3.67
C PRO A 165 20.20 -7.53 3.61
N PRO A 166 19.52 -8.08 2.60
CA PRO A 166 19.39 -9.52 2.47
C PRO A 166 20.76 -10.20 2.28
N PRO A 167 20.93 -11.45 2.76
CA PRO A 167 22.14 -12.21 2.54
C PRO A 167 22.34 -12.50 1.04
N SER A 168 23.52 -12.20 0.48
CA SER A 168 23.78 -12.28 -0.97
C SER A 168 23.88 -13.71 -1.53
N ASP A 169 24.18 -14.70 -0.68
CA ASP A 169 24.68 -16.01 -1.12
C ASP A 169 23.67 -17.16 -0.86
N ALA A 170 22.38 -16.85 -0.69
CA ALA A 170 21.36 -17.86 -0.44
C ALA A 170 21.11 -18.73 -1.69
N PRO A 171 21.25 -20.07 -1.61
CA PRO A 171 21.02 -20.95 -2.75
C PRO A 171 19.55 -20.99 -3.16
N GLN A 172 19.30 -21.11 -4.47
CA GLN A 172 17.97 -21.29 -5.06
C GLN A 172 17.87 -22.67 -5.72
N PRO A 173 17.70 -23.75 -4.95
CA PRO A 173 17.75 -25.13 -5.48
C PRO A 173 16.52 -25.52 -6.31
N ILE A 174 15.41 -24.79 -6.18
CA ILE A 174 14.16 -25.12 -6.87
C ILE A 174 14.12 -24.37 -8.21
N THR A 175 13.83 -25.09 -9.29
CA THR A 175 13.45 -24.47 -10.58
C THR A 175 11.95 -24.63 -10.76
N PRO A 176 11.14 -23.57 -10.58
CA PRO A 176 9.69 -23.66 -10.77
C PRO A 176 9.33 -24.04 -12.20
N LEU A 177 8.34 -24.92 -12.35
CA LEU A 177 7.80 -25.25 -13.65
C LEU A 177 6.83 -24.16 -14.11
N ALA A 178 7.18 -23.45 -15.18
CA ALA A 178 6.29 -22.47 -15.80
C ALA A 178 5.22 -23.17 -16.67
N ILE A 179 3.94 -22.98 -16.33
CA ILE A 179 2.80 -23.51 -17.08
C ILE A 179 2.23 -22.41 -17.97
N SER A 180 2.36 -22.55 -19.30
CA SER A 180 1.91 -21.56 -20.30
C SER A 180 0.71 -22.02 -21.14
N ARG A 181 0.24 -23.25 -20.91
CA ARG A 181 -0.92 -23.86 -21.58
C ARG A 181 -1.53 -24.89 -20.65
N ASP A 182 -2.76 -25.30 -20.96
CA ASP A 182 -3.43 -26.40 -20.26
C ASP A 182 -2.50 -27.62 -20.17
N THR A 183 -2.18 -28.01 -18.94
CA THR A 183 -1.22 -29.06 -18.64
C THR A 183 -1.81 -29.95 -17.56
N THR A 184 -1.80 -31.26 -17.78
CA THR A 184 -2.20 -32.26 -16.78
C THR A 184 -0.95 -32.78 -16.09
N LEU A 185 -0.90 -32.67 -14.76
CA LEU A 185 0.16 -33.19 -13.91
C LEU A 185 -0.46 -34.14 -12.89
N GLU A 186 0.23 -35.22 -12.56
CA GLU A 186 -0.19 -36.19 -11.54
C GLU A 186 0.64 -36.02 -10.27
N ALA A 187 -0.02 -36.05 -9.12
CA ALA A 187 0.59 -35.98 -7.81
C ALA A 187 -0.32 -36.63 -6.76
N ASP A 188 0.25 -37.08 -5.65
CA ASP A 188 -0.50 -37.54 -4.48
C ASP A 188 -1.21 -36.38 -3.76
N ALA A 189 -0.67 -35.16 -3.86
CA ALA A 189 -1.23 -33.96 -3.26
C ALA A 189 -0.92 -32.69 -4.07
N VAL A 190 -1.86 -31.74 -4.05
CA VAL A 190 -1.70 -30.39 -4.57
C VAL A 190 -1.91 -29.39 -3.45
N ILE A 191 -0.94 -28.50 -3.25
CA ILE A 191 -0.95 -27.45 -2.24
C ILE A 191 -1.07 -26.11 -2.96
N VAL A 192 -2.04 -25.29 -2.58
CA VAL A 192 -2.27 -23.96 -3.16
C VAL A 192 -1.71 -22.91 -2.20
N GLY A 193 -0.64 -22.24 -2.63
CA GLY A 193 0.16 -21.28 -1.86
C GLY A 193 1.38 -21.92 -1.20
N SER A 194 2.55 -21.31 -1.38
CA SER A 194 3.83 -21.73 -0.81
C SER A 194 4.23 -20.97 0.47
N GLY A 195 3.30 -20.18 1.03
CA GLY A 195 3.51 -19.46 2.28
C GLY A 195 3.72 -20.37 3.50
N ALA A 196 3.77 -19.76 4.69
CA ALA A 196 4.19 -20.43 5.94
C ALA A 196 3.49 -21.78 6.23
N GLY A 197 2.22 -21.93 5.89
CA GLY A 197 1.51 -23.20 6.03
C GLY A 197 1.77 -24.18 4.88
N GLY A 198 1.69 -23.71 3.64
CA GLY A 198 1.80 -24.56 2.45
C GLY A 198 3.19 -25.17 2.28
N GLY A 199 4.25 -24.40 2.52
CA GLY A 199 5.62 -24.88 2.45
C GLY A 199 5.91 -26.00 3.46
N VAL A 200 5.40 -25.88 4.69
CA VAL A 200 5.54 -26.91 5.73
C VAL A 200 4.84 -28.20 5.32
N VAL A 201 3.57 -28.12 4.90
CA VAL A 201 2.81 -29.30 4.46
C VAL A 201 3.48 -29.97 3.25
N ALA A 202 4.01 -29.17 2.32
CA ALA A 202 4.73 -29.69 1.16
C ALA A 202 5.97 -30.49 1.58
N GLY A 203 6.76 -29.94 2.51
CA GLY A 203 7.95 -30.60 3.06
C GLY A 203 7.61 -31.92 3.76
N GLU A 204 6.61 -31.91 4.64
CA GLU A 204 6.19 -33.11 5.39
C GLU A 204 5.68 -34.23 4.45
N LEU A 205 4.86 -33.89 3.45
CA LEU A 205 4.36 -34.87 2.48
C LEU A 205 5.50 -35.41 1.59
N ALA A 206 6.41 -34.55 1.15
CA ALA A 206 7.57 -34.97 0.37
C ALA A 206 8.49 -35.91 1.18
N LEU A 207 8.75 -35.60 2.46
CA LEU A 207 9.51 -36.46 3.37
C LEU A 207 8.83 -37.82 3.62
N ALA A 208 7.49 -37.86 3.58
CA ALA A 208 6.71 -39.09 3.62
C ALA A 208 6.70 -39.86 2.28
N GLY A 209 7.47 -39.43 1.28
CA GLY A 209 7.61 -40.09 -0.02
C GLY A 209 6.45 -39.82 -0.98
N LYS A 210 5.66 -38.76 -0.75
CA LYS A 210 4.56 -38.36 -1.64
C LYS A 210 5.07 -37.47 -2.78
N SER A 211 4.47 -37.64 -3.95
CA SER A 211 4.57 -36.68 -5.05
C SER A 211 3.68 -35.48 -4.76
N VAL A 212 4.27 -34.29 -4.69
CA VAL A 212 3.56 -33.07 -4.27
C VAL A 212 3.76 -31.98 -5.32
N ILE A 213 2.67 -31.31 -5.69
CA ILE A 213 2.68 -30.09 -6.49
C ILE A 213 2.33 -28.92 -5.58
N VAL A 214 3.15 -27.87 -5.62
CA VAL A 214 2.85 -26.59 -4.96
C VAL A 214 2.53 -25.57 -6.04
N LEU A 215 1.36 -24.95 -5.97
CA LEU A 215 0.90 -23.89 -6.86
C LEU A 215 1.06 -22.55 -6.16
N GLU A 216 1.92 -21.69 -6.66
CA GLU A 216 2.16 -20.35 -6.13
C GLU A 216 1.82 -19.30 -7.19
N LYS A 217 1.17 -18.21 -6.76
CA LYS A 217 0.86 -17.06 -7.61
C LYS A 217 2.10 -16.21 -7.85
N GLY A 218 2.92 -16.02 -6.81
CA GLY A 218 4.16 -15.25 -6.86
C GLY A 218 5.32 -15.98 -7.55
N GLY A 219 6.45 -15.27 -7.66
CA GLY A 219 7.71 -15.85 -8.12
C GLY A 219 8.41 -16.70 -7.06
N TYR A 220 9.48 -17.40 -7.46
CA TYR A 220 10.37 -18.06 -6.50
C TYR A 220 11.35 -17.04 -5.92
N ASN A 221 11.12 -16.68 -4.66
CA ASN A 221 11.94 -15.77 -3.89
C ASN A 221 12.57 -16.52 -2.71
N ASN A 222 13.84 -16.22 -2.41
CA ASN A 222 14.51 -16.71 -1.20
C ASN A 222 15.03 -15.53 -0.37
N GLU A 223 15.81 -15.82 0.68
CA GLU A 223 16.32 -14.84 1.63
C GLU A 223 17.10 -13.71 0.94
N ALA A 224 17.78 -13.99 -0.18
CA ALA A 224 18.50 -12.99 -0.95
C ALA A 224 17.58 -11.96 -1.64
N ASN A 225 16.32 -12.32 -1.88
CA ASN A 225 15.32 -11.44 -2.49
C ASN A 225 14.49 -10.67 -1.45
N PHE A 226 14.54 -11.05 -0.18
CA PHE A 226 13.76 -10.40 0.87
C PHE A 226 14.43 -9.09 1.30
N THR A 227 14.09 -8.01 0.61
CA THR A 227 14.57 -6.66 0.95
C THR A 227 14.06 -6.19 2.32
N LEU A 228 13.06 -6.88 2.87
CA LEU A 228 12.36 -6.55 4.12
C LEU A 228 11.72 -5.16 4.12
N GLN A 229 11.67 -4.52 2.95
CA GLN A 229 10.92 -3.30 2.70
C GLN A 229 9.50 -3.71 2.33
N GLU A 230 8.58 -3.59 3.27
CA GLU A 230 7.19 -4.04 3.12
C GLU A 230 6.52 -3.46 1.87
N ALA A 231 6.79 -2.20 1.54
CA ALA A 231 6.27 -1.52 0.35
C ALA A 231 6.64 -2.24 -0.96
N GLN A 232 7.87 -2.76 -1.04
CA GLN A 232 8.35 -3.51 -2.20
C GLN A 232 7.92 -4.98 -2.12
N ALA A 233 8.07 -5.61 -0.95
CA ALA A 233 7.84 -7.03 -0.76
C ALA A 233 6.35 -7.40 -0.88
N THR A 234 5.43 -6.52 -0.49
CA THR A 234 4.00 -6.81 -0.51
C THR A 234 3.46 -7.17 -1.90
N PRO A 235 3.71 -6.36 -2.95
CA PRO A 235 3.28 -6.71 -4.30
C PRO A 235 4.02 -7.92 -4.88
N GLU A 236 5.27 -8.16 -4.50
CA GLU A 236 6.06 -9.29 -5.02
C GLU A 236 5.70 -10.64 -4.39
N LEU A 237 5.32 -10.64 -3.10
CA LEU A 237 5.13 -11.86 -2.30
C LEU A 237 3.66 -12.23 -2.07
N TYR A 238 2.73 -11.26 -2.11
CA TYR A 238 1.34 -11.49 -1.68
C TYR A 238 0.28 -11.03 -2.68
N LEU A 239 0.61 -10.18 -3.66
CA LEU A 239 -0.35 -9.64 -4.65
C LEU A 239 -0.01 -10.07 -6.07
#